data_AF-A0A1G6YYJ9-F1
#
_entry.id   AF-A0A1G6YYJ9-F1
#
_cell.length_a   1.000
_cell.length_b   1.000
_cell.length_c   1.000
_cell.angle_alpha   90.00
_cell.angle_beta   90.00
_cell.angle_gamma   90.00
#
_symmetry.space_group_name_H-M   'P 1'
#
loop_
_entity.id
_entity.type
_entity.pdbx_description
1 polymer ?
#
loop_
_entity_poly.entity_id
_entity_poly.type
_entity_poly.pdbx_seq_one_letter_code
_entity_poly.pdbx_strand_id
1 'polypeptide(L)'
;MNPAPDHTVTMPKPRAATRLAIAAILLTGLAACTETPGQPLPQPDPTTPTHSTQPRTTSTTPAATHALDNLDPCQLLTQAETTQLGAGPGERHDTSLRSSCQWTMKGQGVFSITIRPEQGLKDIVTDNGTISDYPVGDRHGRKLEGNGGGGCMIIIEIAQSARVDVSGTTRADTAKACRVANNVVNLIEPRLPKGE
;
A
#
# COMPACT_ATOMS: atom_id res chain seq x y z
N MET A 1 35.27 45.88 -6.24
CA MET A 1 33.97 46.21 -5.62
C MET A 1 32.92 46.19 -6.71
N ASN A 2 31.94 45.28 -6.64
CA ASN A 2 30.87 45.11 -7.62
C ASN A 2 29.53 45.17 -6.86
N PRO A 3 28.51 45.92 -7.30
CA PRO A 3 27.26 46.02 -6.57
C PRO A 3 26.39 44.76 -6.72
N ALA A 4 25.68 44.42 -5.65
CA ALA A 4 24.76 43.30 -5.55
C ALA A 4 23.43 43.56 -6.30
N PRO A 5 22.71 42.52 -6.75
CA PRO A 5 21.36 42.68 -7.30
C PRO A 5 20.31 42.86 -6.19
N ASP A 6 19.45 43.85 -6.41
CA ASP A 6 18.29 44.19 -5.59
C ASP A 6 17.16 43.15 -5.77
N HIS A 7 16.78 42.46 -4.69
CA HIS A 7 15.67 41.51 -4.66
C HIS A 7 14.45 42.17 -4.01
N THR A 8 13.64 42.89 -4.80
CA THR A 8 12.30 43.30 -4.37
C THR A 8 11.27 42.25 -4.79
N VAL A 9 11.04 41.28 -3.92
CA VAL A 9 9.94 40.31 -4.02
C VAL A 9 8.63 41.04 -3.66
N THR A 10 7.79 41.29 -4.65
CA THR A 10 6.43 41.80 -4.45
C THR A 10 5.53 40.67 -3.94
N MET A 11 5.10 40.73 -2.68
CA MET A 11 4.10 39.81 -2.14
C MET A 11 2.69 40.14 -2.66
N PRO A 12 1.89 39.15 -3.10
CA PRO A 12 0.48 39.38 -3.41
C PRO A 12 -0.35 39.52 -2.12
N LYS A 13 -1.15 40.59 -2.09
CA LYS A 13 -2.07 40.97 -1.00
C LYS A 13 -3.22 39.95 -0.87
N PRO A 14 -3.56 39.46 0.34
CA PRO A 14 -4.73 38.59 0.52
C PRO A 14 -6.01 39.42 0.36
N ARG A 15 -6.82 39.08 -0.64
CA ARG A 15 -8.19 39.60 -0.79
C ARG A 15 -9.11 38.81 0.12
N ALA A 16 -9.51 39.44 1.22
CA ALA A 16 -10.67 39.04 2.02
C ALA A 16 -11.96 39.47 1.30
N ALA A 17 -12.86 38.52 1.04
CA ALA A 17 -14.27 38.71 0.67
C ALA A 17 -14.83 37.31 0.34
N THR A 18 -16.01 36.85 0.72
CA THR A 18 -17.15 37.38 1.48
C THR A 18 -18.01 36.14 1.77
N ARG A 19 -18.60 36.06 2.95
CA ARG A 19 -19.55 34.99 3.30
C ARG A 19 -20.79 35.09 2.41
N LEU A 20 -21.20 34.00 1.78
CA LEU A 20 -22.59 33.78 1.42
C LEU A 20 -23.10 32.53 2.13
N ALA A 21 -24.02 32.76 3.06
CA ALA A 21 -24.90 31.75 3.61
C ALA A 21 -26.04 31.53 2.62
N ILE A 22 -26.32 30.28 2.26
CA ILE A 22 -27.63 29.87 1.72
C ILE A 22 -28.04 28.60 2.46
N ALA A 23 -29.12 28.73 3.21
CA ALA A 23 -29.85 27.67 3.88
C ALA A 23 -31.15 27.38 3.11
N ALA A 24 -31.48 26.10 2.93
CA ALA A 24 -32.82 25.50 2.78
C ALA A 24 -32.64 24.05 2.29
N ILE A 25 -32.77 23.02 3.13
CA ILE A 25 -33.98 22.25 3.51
C ILE A 25 -34.60 21.50 2.32
N LEU A 26 -34.69 20.15 2.44
CA LEU A 26 -35.81 19.24 2.04
C LEU A 26 -35.33 17.77 2.20
N LEU A 27 -35.66 17.06 3.29
CA LEU A 27 -36.82 16.17 3.50
C LEU A 27 -36.77 14.81 2.74
N THR A 28 -36.54 13.75 3.56
CA THR A 28 -37.14 12.39 3.57
C THR A 28 -36.99 11.43 2.38
N GLY A 29 -36.49 10.23 2.71
CA GLY A 29 -36.75 8.98 1.99
C GLY A 29 -36.19 7.78 2.75
N LEU A 30 -36.97 7.20 3.68
CA LEU A 30 -36.73 5.84 4.17
C LEU A 30 -37.17 4.86 3.08
N ALA A 31 -36.22 4.20 2.41
CA ALA A 31 -36.50 3.00 1.64
C ALA A 31 -35.95 1.80 2.44
N ALA A 32 -36.85 1.18 3.19
CA ALA A 32 -36.65 -0.14 3.76
C ALA A 32 -36.70 -1.17 2.63
N CYS A 33 -35.60 -1.88 2.38
CA CYS A 33 -35.60 -3.06 1.54
C CYS A 33 -35.37 -4.29 2.42
N THR A 34 -36.51 -4.81 2.89
CA THR A 34 -36.85 -6.22 3.12
C THR A 34 -35.70 -7.25 3.08
N GLU A 35 -35.28 -7.69 4.26
CA GLU A 35 -34.64 -9.00 4.45
C GLU A 35 -35.62 -10.09 3.99
N THR A 36 -35.20 -10.95 3.07
CA THR A 36 -35.94 -12.13 2.63
C THR A 36 -35.33 -13.36 3.30
N PRO A 37 -35.97 -13.99 4.30
CA PRO A 37 -35.59 -15.32 4.73
C PRO A 37 -36.05 -16.32 3.68
N GLY A 38 -35.12 -16.76 2.83
CA GLY A 38 -35.32 -17.96 2.03
C GLY A 38 -35.35 -19.16 2.97
N GLN A 39 -36.54 -19.71 3.22
CA GLN A 39 -36.73 -20.91 4.02
C GLN A 39 -36.94 -22.09 3.07
N PRO A 40 -35.93 -22.94 2.81
CA PRO A 40 -36.19 -24.22 2.16
C PRO A 40 -36.86 -25.15 3.18
N LEU A 41 -38.12 -25.50 2.92
CA LEU A 41 -38.79 -26.60 3.58
C LEU A 41 -38.04 -27.92 3.29
N PRO A 42 -37.98 -28.86 4.25
CA PRO A 42 -37.41 -30.18 4.05
C PRO A 42 -38.37 -31.02 3.19
N GLN A 43 -37.84 -31.74 2.19
CA GLN A 43 -38.57 -32.85 1.59
C GLN A 43 -37.66 -34.09 1.48
N PRO A 44 -38.19 -35.30 1.78
CA PRO A 44 -37.38 -36.47 2.12
C PRO A 44 -36.78 -37.22 0.92
N ASP A 45 -35.68 -37.92 1.23
CA ASP A 45 -34.88 -38.95 0.52
C ASP A 45 -35.68 -39.99 -0.33
N PRO A 46 -35.07 -40.81 -1.23
CA PRO A 46 -33.67 -41.30 -1.19
C PRO A 46 -32.90 -41.58 -2.53
N THR A 47 -31.59 -41.78 -2.39
CA THR A 47 -30.66 -42.58 -3.25
C THR A 47 -30.27 -42.04 -4.64
N THR A 48 -29.00 -41.60 -4.79
CA THR A 48 -27.98 -42.03 -5.79
C THR A 48 -26.72 -41.13 -5.63
N PRO A 49 -25.47 -41.67 -5.54
CA PRO A 49 -24.29 -40.82 -5.42
C PRO A 49 -23.89 -40.32 -6.82
N THR A 50 -24.05 -39.03 -7.08
CA THR A 50 -23.41 -38.37 -8.23
C THR A 50 -22.53 -37.25 -7.69
N HIS A 51 -21.21 -37.44 -7.82
CA HIS A 51 -20.19 -36.44 -7.53
C HIS A 51 -20.43 -35.22 -8.42
N SER A 52 -21.04 -34.18 -7.86
CA SER A 52 -21.08 -32.84 -8.44
C SER A 52 -20.02 -32.00 -7.74
N THR A 53 -18.86 -31.85 -8.38
CA THR A 53 -17.80 -30.96 -7.92
C THR A 53 -18.24 -29.52 -8.12
N GLN A 54 -18.90 -28.95 -7.11
CA GLN A 54 -19.16 -27.53 -7.01
C GLN A 54 -17.81 -26.81 -6.77
N PRO A 55 -17.45 -25.76 -7.53
CA PRO A 55 -16.31 -24.95 -7.17
C PRO A 55 -16.62 -24.26 -5.84
N ARG A 56 -15.92 -24.68 -4.80
CA ARG A 56 -15.91 -24.01 -3.50
C ARG A 56 -15.25 -22.66 -3.73
N THR A 57 -16.03 -21.59 -3.84
CA THR A 57 -15.54 -20.24 -3.56
C THR A 57 -15.20 -20.20 -2.08
N THR A 58 -13.98 -20.60 -1.73
CA THR A 58 -13.41 -20.28 -0.44
C THR A 58 -13.21 -18.78 -0.39
N SER A 59 -14.06 -18.09 0.34
CA SER A 59 -13.80 -16.74 0.84
C SER A 59 -12.64 -16.85 1.84
N THR A 60 -11.41 -16.88 1.34
CA THR A 60 -10.20 -16.88 2.15
C THR A 60 -9.94 -15.43 2.56
N THR A 61 -10.44 -15.01 3.72
CA THR A 61 -10.38 -13.59 4.13
C THR A 61 -9.88 -13.35 5.57
N PRO A 62 -9.82 -14.35 6.48
CA PRO A 62 -9.11 -14.13 7.76
C PRO A 62 -7.61 -14.50 7.73
N ALA A 63 -7.24 -15.62 7.10
CA ALA A 63 -5.94 -16.24 7.35
C ALA A 63 -4.75 -15.45 6.78
N ALA A 64 -4.83 -14.96 5.54
CA ALA A 64 -3.76 -14.17 4.95
C ALA A 64 -3.60 -12.75 5.55
N THR A 65 -4.66 -12.12 6.08
CA THR A 65 -4.54 -10.86 6.85
C THR A 65 -3.80 -11.10 8.16
N HIS A 66 -4.14 -12.19 8.87
CA HIS A 66 -3.41 -12.59 10.09
C HIS A 66 -1.95 -13.00 9.83
N ALA A 67 -1.60 -13.40 8.60
CA ALA A 67 -0.24 -13.76 8.25
C ALA A 67 0.74 -12.58 8.37
N LEU A 68 0.25 -11.34 8.25
CA LEU A 68 1.06 -10.13 8.39
C LEU A 68 1.10 -9.58 9.83
N ASP A 69 0.17 -9.95 10.71
CA ASP A 69 0.07 -9.41 12.08
C ASP A 69 1.34 -9.64 12.91
N ASN A 70 2.07 -10.72 12.64
CA ASN A 70 3.29 -11.09 13.37
C ASN A 70 4.59 -10.68 12.65
N LEU A 71 4.48 -10.02 11.49
CA LEU A 71 5.66 -9.67 10.70
C LEU A 71 6.24 -8.33 11.18
N ASP A 72 7.49 -8.35 11.63
CA ASP A 72 8.21 -7.11 11.99
C ASP A 72 8.95 -6.57 10.76
N PRO A 73 8.62 -5.35 10.29
CA PRO A 73 9.24 -4.80 9.09
C PRO A 73 10.74 -4.56 9.28
N CYS A 74 11.23 -4.28 10.50
CA CYS A 74 12.65 -4.06 10.76
C CYS A 74 13.45 -5.36 10.84
N GLN A 75 12.80 -6.49 11.11
CA GLN A 75 13.46 -7.82 11.14
C GLN A 75 13.50 -8.49 9.75
N LEU A 76 12.82 -7.92 8.75
CA LEU A 76 12.86 -8.42 7.38
C LEU A 76 14.22 -8.28 6.71
N LEU A 77 15.09 -7.41 7.23
CA LEU A 77 16.47 -7.26 6.78
C LEU A 77 17.42 -7.39 7.97
N THR A 78 18.50 -8.14 7.76
CA THR A 78 19.59 -8.22 8.72
C THR A 78 20.44 -6.94 8.66
N GLN A 79 21.16 -6.64 9.75
CA GLN A 79 22.07 -5.49 9.77
C GLN A 79 23.17 -5.59 8.71
N ALA A 80 23.62 -6.80 8.36
CA ALA A 80 24.61 -7.02 7.31
C ALA A 80 24.05 -6.62 5.94
N GLU A 81 22.82 -7.00 5.62
CA GLU A 81 22.14 -6.65 4.37
C GLU A 81 21.90 -5.14 4.26
N THR A 82 21.43 -4.49 5.33
CA THR A 82 21.22 -3.03 5.31
C THR A 82 22.55 -2.28 5.16
N THR A 83 23.62 -2.78 5.77
CA THR A 83 24.98 -2.24 5.61
C THR A 83 25.48 -2.40 4.18
N GLN A 84 25.24 -3.53 3.53
CA GLN A 84 25.59 -3.75 2.11
C GLN A 84 24.83 -2.80 1.17
N LEU A 85 23.60 -2.42 1.55
CA LEU A 85 22.81 -1.39 0.86
C LEU A 85 23.28 0.04 1.19
N GLY A 86 24.32 0.21 2.01
CA GLY A 86 24.85 1.52 2.40
C GLY A 86 23.98 2.27 3.41
N ALA A 87 23.11 1.56 4.12
CA ALA A 87 22.23 2.13 5.13
C ALA A 87 22.72 1.92 6.57
N GLY A 88 22.26 2.80 7.45
CA GLY A 88 22.40 2.65 8.90
C GLY A 88 21.38 1.67 9.50
N PRO A 89 21.17 1.72 10.83
CA PRO A 89 20.10 1.01 11.50
C PRO A 89 18.72 1.40 10.94
N GLY A 90 17.76 0.48 11.05
CA GLY A 90 16.36 0.73 10.71
C GLY A 90 15.65 1.49 11.82
N GLU A 91 14.78 2.42 11.43
CA GLU A 91 13.91 3.19 12.31
C GLU A 91 12.47 2.77 12.11
N ARG A 92 11.80 2.37 13.20
CA ARG A 92 10.42 1.90 13.16
C ARG A 92 9.44 3.08 13.13
N HIS A 93 8.45 3.00 12.25
CA HIS A 93 7.35 3.97 12.15
C HIS A 93 6.03 3.24 11.96
N ASP A 94 5.18 3.28 12.98
CA ASP A 94 3.89 2.57 12.97
C ASP A 94 2.73 3.56 13.02
N THR A 95 1.61 3.17 12.42
CA THR A 95 0.29 3.81 12.60
C THR A 95 -0.75 2.75 12.88
N SER A 96 -2.00 3.15 13.15
CA SER A 96 -3.10 2.19 13.35
C SER A 96 -3.41 1.30 12.15
N LEU A 97 -2.86 1.58 10.96
CA LEU A 97 -3.18 0.89 9.70
C LEU A 97 -1.98 0.18 9.08
N ARG A 98 -0.77 0.41 9.60
CA ARG A 98 0.46 -0.13 9.02
C ARG A 98 1.60 -0.11 10.02
N SER A 99 2.51 -1.06 9.90
CA SER A 99 3.84 -0.99 10.51
C SER A 99 4.87 -0.75 9.42
N SER A 100 5.93 0.00 9.72
CA SER A 100 7.00 0.20 8.75
C SER A 100 8.36 0.35 9.40
N CYS A 101 9.38 0.06 8.61
CA CYS A 101 10.77 0.32 8.97
C CYS A 101 11.43 1.11 7.85
N GLN A 102 12.14 2.17 8.22
CA GLN A 102 12.84 3.05 7.29
C GLN A 102 14.34 2.99 7.55
N TRP A 103 15.11 2.96 6.48
CA TRP A 103 16.57 2.98 6.51
C TRP A 103 17.09 4.18 5.73
N THR A 104 18.01 4.91 6.37
CA THR A 104 18.70 6.03 5.73
C THR A 104 20.00 5.56 5.08
N MET A 105 20.10 5.75 3.76
CA MET A 105 21.34 5.56 3.00
C MET A 105 22.10 6.89 2.98
N LYS A 106 23.22 6.96 3.72
CA LYS A 106 23.95 8.21 3.92
C LYS A 106 24.32 8.85 2.59
N GLY A 107 23.86 10.08 2.39
CA GLY A 107 24.17 10.84 1.17
C GLY A 107 23.55 10.25 -0.10
N GLN A 108 22.56 9.36 -0.03
CA GLN A 108 21.90 8.77 -1.20
C GLN A 108 20.39 8.88 -1.18
N GLY A 109 19.75 8.71 -0.02
CA GLY A 109 18.30 8.72 0.11
C GLY A 109 17.81 7.86 1.27
N VAL A 110 16.56 7.41 1.19
CA VAL A 110 15.95 6.48 2.13
C VAL A 110 15.29 5.33 1.39
N PHE A 111 15.14 4.19 2.06
CA PHE A 111 14.22 3.14 1.63
C PHE A 111 13.42 2.65 2.84
N SER A 112 12.27 2.03 2.58
CA SER A 112 11.44 1.48 3.65
C SER A 112 10.73 0.21 3.22
N ILE A 113 10.35 -0.58 4.23
CA ILE A 113 9.42 -1.69 4.10
C ILE A 113 8.20 -1.35 4.95
N THR A 114 7.02 -1.43 4.34
CA THR A 114 5.74 -1.11 5.00
C THR A 114 4.80 -2.30 4.85
N ILE A 115 4.25 -2.75 5.97
CA ILE A 115 3.30 -3.85 6.04
C ILE A 115 1.90 -3.26 6.19
N ARG A 116 0.98 -3.65 5.31
CA ARG A 116 -0.40 -3.17 5.28
C ARG A 116 -1.36 -4.37 5.32
N PRO A 117 -1.80 -4.79 6.52
CA PRO A 117 -2.63 -5.98 6.68
C PRO A 117 -4.05 -5.83 6.11
N GLU A 118 -4.53 -4.59 5.96
CA GLU A 118 -5.90 -4.27 5.53
C GLU A 118 -5.97 -3.49 4.21
N GLN A 119 -4.89 -3.45 3.43
CA GLN A 119 -4.88 -2.78 2.12
C GLN A 119 -4.30 -3.71 1.05
N GLY A 120 -5.05 -3.94 -0.02
CA GLY A 120 -4.64 -4.73 -1.17
C GLY A 120 -4.14 -3.88 -2.35
N LEU A 121 -3.97 -4.51 -3.51
CA LEU A 121 -3.52 -3.81 -4.73
C LEU A 121 -4.54 -2.79 -5.26
N LYS A 122 -5.83 -2.99 -5.00
CA LYS A 122 -6.89 -2.04 -5.39
C LYS A 122 -6.86 -0.73 -4.59
N ASP A 123 -6.21 -0.73 -3.42
CA ASP A 123 -6.15 0.40 -2.50
C ASP A 123 -4.88 1.24 -2.69
N ILE A 124 -4.22 1.13 -3.85
CA ILE A 124 -3.04 1.94 -4.18
C ILE A 124 -3.52 3.34 -4.57
N VAL A 125 -2.99 4.35 -3.87
CA VAL A 125 -3.23 5.76 -4.17
C VAL A 125 -2.02 6.30 -4.91
N THR A 126 -2.26 7.04 -5.99
CA THR A 126 -1.23 7.69 -6.79
C THR A 126 -1.38 9.20 -6.74
N ASP A 127 -0.25 9.90 -6.79
CA ASP A 127 -0.12 11.34 -6.90
C ASP A 127 0.95 11.63 -7.95
N ASN A 128 0.49 11.86 -9.19
CA ASN A 128 1.33 12.12 -10.37
C ASN A 128 2.38 11.02 -10.69
N GLY A 129 2.20 9.81 -10.15
CA GLY A 129 3.04 8.64 -10.43
C GLY A 129 2.46 7.72 -11.49
N THR A 130 3.32 6.90 -12.09
CA THR A 130 2.93 5.87 -13.06
C THR A 130 2.89 4.51 -12.38
N ILE A 131 1.74 3.83 -12.46
CA ILE A 131 1.58 2.46 -11.96
C ILE A 131 1.63 1.46 -13.13
N SER A 132 2.31 0.35 -12.93
CA SER A 132 2.43 -0.76 -13.89
C SER A 132 2.37 -2.11 -13.18
N ASP A 133 1.96 -3.16 -13.90
CA ASP A 133 2.05 -4.53 -13.39
C ASP A 133 3.52 -4.92 -13.19
N TYR A 134 3.80 -5.54 -12.04
CA TYR A 134 5.15 -5.95 -11.67
C TYR A 134 5.08 -7.19 -10.77
N PRO A 135 5.00 -8.40 -11.34
CA PRO A 135 4.97 -9.62 -10.56
C PRO A 135 6.27 -9.79 -9.76
N VAL A 136 6.14 -10.33 -8.55
CA VAL A 136 7.27 -10.57 -7.63
C VAL A 136 7.24 -12.03 -7.22
N GLY A 137 8.16 -12.83 -7.78
CA GLY A 137 8.05 -14.29 -7.71
C GLY A 137 6.74 -14.76 -8.34
N ASP A 138 5.99 -15.59 -7.62
CA ASP A 138 4.68 -16.10 -8.04
C ASP A 138 3.51 -15.17 -7.64
N ARG A 139 3.79 -13.99 -7.09
CA ARG A 139 2.76 -13.06 -6.59
C ARG A 139 2.44 -11.99 -7.61
N HIS A 140 1.18 -11.57 -7.63
CA HIS A 140 0.83 -10.30 -8.23
C HIS A 140 1.54 -9.16 -7.50
N GLY A 141 1.91 -8.15 -8.26
CA GLY A 141 2.50 -6.95 -7.71
C GLY A 141 2.36 -5.77 -8.65
N ARG A 142 2.66 -4.59 -8.13
CA ARG A 142 2.61 -3.33 -8.85
C ARG A 142 3.90 -2.59 -8.63
N LYS A 143 4.36 -1.87 -9.66
CA LYS A 143 5.42 -0.88 -9.53
C LYS A 143 4.84 0.50 -9.75
N LEU A 144 5.06 1.38 -8.77
CA LEU A 144 4.65 2.78 -8.79
C LEU A 144 5.89 3.67 -8.84
N GLU A 145 6.06 4.40 -9.94
CA GLU A 145 7.23 5.23 -10.23
C GLU A 145 6.88 6.72 -10.20
N GLY A 146 7.78 7.55 -9.68
CA GLY A 146 7.65 9.01 -9.73
C GLY A 146 6.59 9.61 -8.80
N ASN A 147 5.91 8.79 -8.00
CA ASN A 147 4.88 9.24 -7.07
C ASN A 147 5.40 10.33 -6.13
N GLY A 148 4.70 11.46 -6.04
CA GLY A 148 5.13 12.61 -5.22
C GLY A 148 6.45 13.27 -5.68
N GLY A 149 6.89 13.04 -6.93
CA GLY A 149 7.98 13.77 -7.56
C GLY A 149 9.40 13.17 -7.44
N GLY A 150 9.56 11.87 -7.14
CA GLY A 150 10.93 11.31 -7.11
C GLY A 150 11.21 9.98 -6.41
N GLY A 151 10.22 9.10 -6.26
CA GLY A 151 10.37 7.81 -5.59
C GLY A 151 9.99 6.63 -6.47
N CYS A 152 10.16 5.44 -5.91
CA CYS A 152 9.69 4.19 -6.50
C CYS A 152 9.17 3.27 -5.41
N MET A 153 8.05 2.60 -5.67
CA MET A 153 7.47 1.63 -4.76
C MET A 153 7.16 0.35 -5.51
N ILE A 154 7.62 -0.78 -4.98
CA ILE A 154 7.19 -2.11 -5.39
C ILE A 154 6.17 -2.59 -4.36
N ILE A 155 4.95 -2.88 -4.81
CA ILE A 155 3.85 -3.33 -3.98
C ILE A 155 3.63 -4.81 -4.26
N ILE A 156 3.72 -5.64 -3.23
CA ILE A 156 3.62 -7.10 -3.30
C ILE A 156 2.29 -7.52 -2.69
N GLU A 157 1.46 -8.22 -3.46
CA GLU A 157 0.23 -8.82 -2.94
C GLU A 157 0.55 -10.01 -2.02
N ILE A 158 -0.01 -9.96 -0.81
CA ILE A 158 0.00 -11.10 0.13
C ILE A 158 -1.37 -11.76 0.13
N ALA A 159 -2.43 -10.94 0.07
CA ALA A 159 -3.82 -11.33 -0.11
C ALA A 159 -4.55 -10.23 -0.89
N GLN A 160 -5.77 -10.50 -1.35
CA GLN A 160 -6.59 -9.48 -2.03
C GLN A 160 -6.78 -8.19 -1.19
N SER A 161 -6.73 -8.30 0.14
CA SER A 161 -6.87 -7.20 1.11
C SER A 161 -5.59 -6.89 1.89
N ALA A 162 -4.43 -7.46 1.53
CA ALA A 162 -3.22 -7.34 2.33
C ALA A 162 -1.97 -7.27 1.44
N ARG A 163 -1.04 -6.36 1.74
CA ARG A 163 0.15 -6.13 0.91
C ARG A 163 1.37 -5.68 1.71
N VAL A 164 2.53 -5.84 1.08
CA VAL A 164 3.81 -5.27 1.54
C VAL A 164 4.31 -4.29 0.50
N ASP A 165 4.60 -3.07 0.92
CA ASP A 165 5.19 -2.04 0.08
C ASP A 165 6.70 -1.95 0.39
N VAL A 166 7.53 -1.97 -0.65
CA VAL A 166 8.96 -1.63 -0.57
C VAL A 166 9.15 -0.32 -1.32
N SER A 167 9.59 0.72 -0.62
CA SER A 167 9.78 2.05 -1.24
C SER A 167 11.25 2.46 -1.22
N GLY A 168 11.66 3.18 -2.27
CA GLY A 168 12.94 3.88 -2.35
C GLY A 168 12.70 5.34 -2.73
N THR A 169 13.47 6.24 -2.15
CA THR A 169 13.45 7.67 -2.47
C THR A 169 14.88 8.18 -2.53
N THR A 170 15.32 8.65 -3.71
CA THR A 170 16.72 9.05 -3.92
C THR A 170 16.83 10.38 -4.67
N ARG A 171 16.67 11.51 -3.96
CA ARG A 171 16.86 12.88 -4.48
C ARG A 171 16.30 13.13 -5.90
N ALA A 172 15.04 12.76 -6.13
CA ALA A 172 14.34 12.88 -7.41
C ALA A 172 14.88 12.02 -8.58
N ASP A 173 15.77 11.06 -8.31
CA ASP A 173 16.17 10.03 -9.27
C ASP A 173 15.29 8.79 -9.10
N THR A 174 14.17 8.75 -9.82
CA THR A 174 13.22 7.63 -9.83
C THR A 174 13.87 6.31 -10.25
N ALA A 175 14.79 6.34 -11.21
CA ALA A 175 15.44 5.12 -11.69
C ALA A 175 16.34 4.51 -10.61
N LYS A 176 17.09 5.34 -9.88
CA LYS A 176 17.88 4.89 -8.73
C LYS A 176 16.99 4.41 -7.59
N ALA A 177 15.88 5.10 -7.33
CA ALA A 177 14.90 4.66 -6.34
C ALA A 177 14.35 3.27 -6.65
N CYS A 178 14.02 2.98 -7.92
CA CYS A 178 13.56 1.65 -8.32
C CYS A 178 14.64 0.58 -8.19
N ARG A 179 15.90 0.89 -8.51
CA ARG A 179 17.00 -0.06 -8.27
C ARG A 179 17.12 -0.43 -6.80
N VAL A 180 17.02 0.55 -5.91
CA VAL A 180 17.04 0.30 -4.46
C VAL A 180 15.85 -0.55 -4.04
N ALA A 181 14.63 -0.19 -4.44
CA ALA A 181 13.43 -0.94 -4.09
C ALA A 181 13.49 -2.40 -4.59
N ASN A 182 13.93 -2.63 -5.83
CA ASN A 182 14.09 -3.97 -6.39
C ASN A 182 15.13 -4.81 -5.63
N ASN A 183 16.27 -4.22 -5.27
CA ASN A 183 17.28 -4.94 -4.48
C ASN A 183 16.71 -5.38 -3.12
N VAL A 184 15.94 -4.51 -2.46
CA VAL A 184 15.30 -4.82 -1.17
C VAL A 184 14.23 -5.90 -1.34
N VAL A 185 13.38 -5.81 -2.38
CA VAL A 185 12.36 -6.83 -2.68
C VAL A 185 12.99 -8.22 -2.81
N ASN A 186 14.10 -8.34 -3.55
CA ASN A 186 14.78 -9.62 -3.74
C ASN A 186 15.30 -10.23 -2.43
N LEU A 187 15.63 -9.42 -1.44
CA LEU A 187 16.09 -9.88 -0.13
C LEU A 187 14.93 -10.35 0.75
N ILE A 188 13.78 -9.66 0.68
CA ILE A 188 12.68 -9.90 1.60
C ILE A 188 11.63 -10.87 1.09
N GLU A 189 11.45 -11.00 -0.24
CA GLU A 189 10.41 -11.86 -0.83
C GLU A 189 10.41 -13.27 -0.24
N PRO A 190 11.56 -13.96 -0.07
CA PRO A 190 11.58 -15.32 0.49
C PRO A 190 11.13 -15.41 1.96
N ARG A 191 11.13 -14.27 2.67
CA ARG A 191 10.76 -14.13 4.09
C ARG A 191 9.30 -13.74 4.27
N LEU A 192 8.60 -13.39 3.19
CA LEU A 192 7.19 -13.02 3.26
C LEU A 192 6.30 -14.26 3.39
N PRO A 193 5.19 -14.18 4.16
CA PRO A 193 4.22 -15.26 4.26
C PRO A 193 3.71 -15.65 2.88
N LYS A 194 3.57 -16.96 2.60
CA LYS A 194 3.01 -17.44 1.33
C LYS A 194 1.61 -16.84 1.12
N GLY A 195 1.35 -16.39 -0.11
CA GLY A 195 0.03 -15.89 -0.48
C GLY A 195 -0.95 -17.05 -0.57
N GLU A 196 -2.23 -16.75 -0.35
CA GLU A 196 -3.34 -17.70 -0.52
C GLU A 196 -4.05 -17.50 -1.86
#